data_AF-F3CEM3-F1
#
_entry.id   AF-F3CEM3-F1
#
_cell.length_a   1.000
_cell.length_b   1.000
_cell.length_c   1.000
_cell.angle_alpha   90.00
_cell.angle_beta   90.00
_cell.angle_gamma   90.00
#
_symmetry.space_group_name_H-M   'P 1'
#
loop_
_entity.id
_entity.type
_entity.pdbx_description
1 polymer ?
#
loop_
_entity_poly.entity_id
_entity_poly.type
_entity_poly.pdbx_seq_one_letter_code
_entity_poly.pdbx_strand_id
1 'polypeptide(L)'
;DGHWFREQTGAILRENFCRRSSADCSVMAGTLFARDLRSRPLVHDFLERFNGGELEDPHLLDWFDEYQALLLRPVMALFFNHGIVMEPHLQNAVLIHDNGRPQQLLLRDFEGVKLTDELGIKAIQVGLHPRIRQSLLYTREQGWNRITYCLLINNL
;
A
#
# COMPACT_ATOMS: atom_id res chain seq x y z
N ASP A 1 7.42 27.15 22.27
CA ASP A 1 7.67 25.70 22.39
C ASP A 1 8.20 25.18 21.05
N GLY A 2 9.44 24.69 21.01
CA GLY A 2 10.11 24.28 19.76
C GLY A 2 9.59 22.97 19.18
N HIS A 3 8.92 22.13 19.97
CA HIS A 3 8.27 20.92 19.47
C HIS A 3 7.04 21.26 18.65
N TRP A 4 6.20 22.17 19.17
CA TRP A 4 5.02 22.67 18.47
C TRP A 4 5.37 23.27 17.11
N PHE A 5 6.40 24.11 17.02
CA PHE A 5 6.82 24.68 15.73
C PHE A 5 7.28 23.62 14.71
N ARG A 6 7.95 22.56 15.15
CA ARG A 6 8.39 21.47 14.27
C ARG A 6 7.24 20.62 13.77
N GLU A 7 6.21 20.40 14.60
CA GLU A 7 4.98 19.73 14.17
C GLU A 7 4.20 20.58 13.15
N GLN A 8 4.13 21.90 13.36
CA GLN A 8 3.40 22.81 12.46
C GLN A 8 4.10 23.04 11.11
N THR A 9 5.44 23.00 11.08
CA THR A 9 6.22 23.31 9.88
C THR A 9 6.91 22.10 9.26
N GLY A 10 6.67 20.90 9.81
CA GLY A 10 7.22 19.65 9.31
C GLY A 10 6.77 19.36 7.88
N ALA A 11 7.71 18.98 7.03
CA ALA A 11 7.44 18.62 5.65
C ALA A 11 8.19 17.34 5.28
N ILE A 12 7.53 16.49 4.49
CA ILE A 12 8.11 15.26 3.95
C ILE A 12 8.05 15.35 2.43
N LEU A 13 9.21 15.25 1.79
CA LEU A 13 9.27 15.10 0.34
C LEU A 13 9.11 13.62 -0.01
N ARG A 14 8.14 13.31 -0.85
CA ARG A 14 7.93 11.97 -1.40
C ARG A 14 8.33 11.97 -2.86
N GLU A 15 8.98 10.88 -3.27
CA GLU A 15 9.31 10.68 -4.68
C GLU A 15 8.04 10.68 -5.55
N ASN A 16 8.08 11.40 -6.67
CA ASN A 16 7.03 11.32 -7.68
C ASN A 16 7.24 10.10 -8.58
N PHE A 17 6.64 8.97 -8.18
CA PHE A 17 6.74 7.70 -8.90
C PHE A 17 6.19 7.77 -10.33
N CYS A 18 5.27 8.70 -10.66
CA CYS A 18 4.76 8.86 -12.03
C CYS A 18 5.85 9.27 -13.03
N ARG A 19 7.00 9.79 -12.58
CA ARG A 19 8.16 10.03 -13.45
C ARG A 19 8.78 8.73 -13.98
N ARG A 20 8.57 7.60 -13.30
CA ARG A 20 9.04 6.27 -13.69
C ARG A 20 7.94 5.44 -14.36
N SER A 21 6.71 5.51 -13.84
CA SER A 21 5.59 4.66 -14.27
C SER A 21 4.61 5.31 -15.25
N SER A 22 4.76 6.59 -15.60
CA SER A 22 3.75 7.42 -16.26
C SER A 22 2.50 7.68 -15.42
N ALA A 23 1.91 8.88 -15.57
CA ALA A 23 0.68 9.25 -14.87
C ALA A 23 -0.53 8.45 -15.39
N ASP A 24 -0.57 8.15 -16.68
CA ASP A 24 -1.71 7.44 -17.32
C ASP A 24 -1.78 5.95 -16.97
N CYS A 25 -0.69 5.40 -16.42
CA CYS A 25 -0.58 3.99 -16.04
C CYS A 25 -0.64 3.78 -14.52
N SER A 26 -0.88 4.84 -13.74
CA SER A 26 -0.83 4.82 -12.28
C SER A 26 -2.18 5.20 -11.68
N VAL A 27 -2.83 4.28 -10.97
CA VAL A 27 -4.17 4.48 -10.38
C VAL A 27 -4.13 4.17 -8.89
N MET A 28 -4.61 5.08 -8.06
CA MET A 28 -4.74 4.85 -6.62
C MET A 28 -5.81 3.78 -6.36
N ALA A 29 -5.48 2.73 -5.59
CA ALA A 29 -6.34 1.55 -5.43
C ALA A 29 -7.71 1.91 -4.83
N GLY A 30 -7.75 2.83 -3.87
CA GLY A 30 -9.01 3.35 -3.32
C GLY A 30 -9.92 4.02 -4.34
N THR A 31 -9.39 4.62 -5.41
CA THR A 31 -10.22 5.10 -6.53
C THR A 31 -10.59 3.96 -7.46
N LEU A 32 -9.68 3.03 -7.72
CA LEU A 32 -9.94 1.87 -8.58
C LEU A 32 -11.13 1.02 -8.09
N PHE A 33 -11.20 0.77 -6.78
CA PHE A 33 -12.27 -0.01 -6.15
C PHE A 33 -13.41 0.84 -5.57
N ALA A 34 -13.42 2.16 -5.85
CA ALA A 34 -14.54 3.01 -5.48
C ALA A 34 -15.74 2.81 -6.43
N ARG A 35 -16.82 3.53 -6.12
CA ARG A 35 -18.03 3.58 -6.95
C ARG A 35 -18.20 4.95 -7.59
N ASP A 36 -18.78 4.98 -8.78
CA ASP A 36 -19.18 6.21 -9.47
C ASP A 36 -20.39 6.88 -8.79
N LEU A 37 -20.83 8.03 -9.30
CA LEU A 37 -22.00 8.77 -8.80
C LEU A 37 -23.33 8.00 -8.92
N ARG A 38 -23.34 6.89 -9.67
CA ARG A 38 -24.48 5.97 -9.83
C ARG A 38 -24.28 4.68 -9.05
N SER A 39 -23.32 4.64 -8.13
CA SER A 39 -22.96 3.48 -7.31
C SER A 39 -22.43 2.27 -8.08
N ARG A 40 -21.98 2.43 -9.33
CA ARG A 40 -21.35 1.36 -10.11
C ARG A 40 -19.86 1.27 -9.79
N PRO A 41 -19.27 0.07 -9.64
CA PRO A 41 -17.84 -0.04 -9.33
C PRO A 41 -16.97 0.46 -10.49
N LEU A 42 -16.01 1.33 -10.19
CA LEU A 42 -15.13 1.94 -11.19
C LEU A 42 -14.17 0.95 -11.86
N VAL A 43 -13.86 -0.17 -11.20
CA VAL A 43 -12.97 -1.20 -11.73
C VAL A 43 -13.51 -1.84 -13.01
N HIS A 44 -14.82 -1.99 -13.18
CA HIS A 44 -15.38 -2.55 -14.42
C HIS A 44 -15.15 -1.61 -15.61
N ASP A 45 -15.55 -0.34 -15.47
CA ASP A 45 -15.32 0.70 -16.50
C ASP A 45 -13.81 0.83 -16.83
N PHE A 46 -12.93 0.66 -15.82
CA PHE A 46 -11.48 0.64 -16.01
C PHE A 46 -11.02 -0.56 -16.85
N LEU A 47 -11.45 -1.78 -16.54
CA LEU A 47 -11.02 -2.99 -17.25
C LEU A 47 -11.62 -3.07 -18.66
N GLU A 48 -12.89 -2.71 -18.83
CA GLU A 48 -13.57 -2.70 -20.14
C GLU A 48 -12.84 -1.78 -21.14
N ARG A 49 -12.28 -0.67 -20.67
CA ARG A 49 -11.49 0.26 -21.50
C ARG A 49 -10.31 -0.42 -22.21
N PHE A 50 -9.75 -1.47 -21.61
CA PHE A 50 -8.58 -2.17 -22.14
C PHE A 50 -8.88 -3.57 -22.69
N ASN A 51 -10.01 -4.18 -22.29
CA ASN A 51 -10.39 -5.53 -22.72
C ASN A 51 -10.95 -5.59 -24.16
N GLY A 52 -11.45 -4.47 -24.70
CA GLY A 52 -11.99 -4.41 -26.06
C GLY A 52 -13.29 -5.20 -26.28
N GLY A 53 -13.93 -5.66 -25.19
CA GLY A 53 -15.13 -6.47 -25.17
C GLY A 53 -15.64 -6.69 -23.73
N GLU A 54 -16.72 -7.46 -23.58
CA GLU A 54 -17.30 -7.77 -22.26
C GLU A 54 -16.30 -8.51 -21.36
N LEU A 55 -16.33 -8.19 -20.07
CA LEU A 55 -15.52 -8.87 -19.07
C LEU A 55 -16.17 -10.21 -18.72
N GLU A 56 -15.46 -11.30 -19.02
CA GLU A 56 -15.87 -12.65 -18.63
C GLU A 56 -15.27 -13.03 -17.27
N ASP A 57 -15.93 -13.93 -16.54
CA ASP A 57 -15.48 -14.38 -15.21
C ASP A 57 -14.01 -14.84 -15.17
N PRO A 58 -13.48 -15.60 -16.16
CA PRO A 58 -12.07 -15.99 -16.15
C PRO A 58 -11.12 -14.79 -16.21
N HIS A 59 -11.44 -13.77 -17.00
CA HIS A 59 -10.61 -12.56 -17.09
C HIS A 59 -10.58 -11.79 -15.76
N LEU A 60 -11.71 -11.73 -15.05
CA LEU A 60 -11.80 -11.10 -13.73
C LEU A 60 -10.99 -11.88 -12.68
N LEU A 61 -11.08 -13.21 -12.70
CA LEU A 61 -10.32 -14.07 -11.79
C LEU A 61 -8.82 -13.96 -12.02
N ASP A 62 -8.37 -14.00 -13.28
CA ASP A 62 -6.96 -13.85 -13.63
C ASP A 62 -6.42 -12.47 -13.23
N TRP A 63 -7.19 -11.41 -13.50
CA TRP A 63 -6.81 -10.05 -13.10
C TRP A 63 -6.70 -9.93 -11.57
N PHE A 64 -7.67 -10.49 -10.84
CA PHE A 64 -7.65 -10.48 -9.38
C PHE A 64 -6.46 -11.27 -8.83
N ASP A 65 -6.12 -12.42 -9.41
CA ASP A 65 -4.97 -13.22 -8.99
C ASP A 65 -3.65 -12.47 -9.19
N GLU A 66 -3.50 -11.77 -10.31
CA GLU A 66 -2.35 -10.90 -10.57
C GLU A 66 -2.28 -9.74 -9.56
N TYR A 67 -3.40 -9.05 -9.31
CA TYR A 67 -3.47 -7.93 -8.37
C TYR A 67 -3.12 -8.36 -6.93
N GLN A 68 -3.77 -9.41 -6.42
CA GLN A 68 -3.58 -9.87 -5.04
C GLN A 68 -2.15 -10.38 -4.81
N ALA A 69 -1.56 -11.06 -5.80
CA ALA A 69 -0.19 -11.56 -5.69
C ALA A 69 0.83 -10.42 -5.56
N LEU A 70 0.63 -9.31 -6.29
CA LEU A 70 1.45 -8.10 -6.19
C LEU A 70 1.30 -7.39 -4.83
N LEU A 71 0.18 -7.57 -4.14
CA LEU A 71 -0.06 -7.02 -2.80
C LEU A 71 0.48 -7.91 -1.68
N LEU A 72 0.02 -9.17 -1.62
CA LEU A 72 0.24 -10.07 -0.50
C LEU A 72 1.71 -10.45 -0.38
N ARG A 73 2.36 -10.82 -1.50
CA ARG A 73 3.74 -11.32 -1.48
C ARG A 73 4.73 -10.33 -0.84
N PRO A 74 4.82 -9.07 -1.27
CA PRO A 74 5.78 -8.14 -0.67
C PRO A 74 5.43 -7.80 0.78
N VAL A 75 4.16 -7.61 1.13
CA VAL A 75 3.76 -7.28 2.51
C VAL A 75 4.07 -8.43 3.46
N MET A 76 3.72 -9.66 3.09
CA MET A 76 4.02 -10.84 3.91
C MET A 76 5.52 -11.07 4.03
N ALA A 77 6.28 -10.92 2.95
CA ALA A 77 7.74 -11.04 2.99
C ALA A 77 8.37 -10.00 3.92
N LEU A 78 7.96 -8.73 3.83
CA LEU A 78 8.43 -7.66 4.72
C LEU A 78 8.15 -7.95 6.19
N PHE A 79 6.95 -8.45 6.51
CA PHE A 79 6.58 -8.77 7.88
C PHE A 79 7.30 -9.99 8.43
N PHE A 80 7.21 -11.13 7.74
CA PHE A 80 7.74 -12.39 8.23
C PHE A 80 9.27 -12.46 8.20
N ASN A 81 9.91 -11.93 7.14
CA ASN A 81 11.35 -12.06 6.96
C ASN A 81 12.12 -10.90 7.59
N HIS A 82 11.49 -9.73 7.74
CA HIS A 82 12.17 -8.51 8.16
C HIS A 82 11.52 -7.79 9.35
N GLY A 83 10.34 -8.22 9.82
CA GLY A 83 9.66 -7.56 10.93
C GLY A 83 9.20 -6.14 10.60
N ILE A 84 9.01 -5.83 9.31
CA ILE A 84 8.53 -4.54 8.82
C ILE A 84 7.01 -4.60 8.70
N VAL A 85 6.33 -3.71 9.41
CA VAL A 85 4.86 -3.61 9.45
C VAL A 85 4.44 -2.46 8.54
N MET A 86 3.93 -2.82 7.36
CA MET A 86 3.33 -1.88 6.42
C MET A 86 1.87 -1.58 6.81
N GLU A 87 1.33 -0.50 6.26
CA GLU A 87 -0.11 -0.18 6.30
C GLU A 87 -0.70 -0.17 4.89
N PRO A 88 -0.90 -1.34 4.27
CA PRO A 88 -1.24 -1.46 2.86
C PRO A 88 -2.75 -1.27 2.58
N HIS A 89 -3.39 -0.31 3.25
CA HIS A 89 -4.78 0.04 2.98
C HIS A 89 -4.92 0.72 1.60
N LEU A 90 -6.13 0.82 1.07
CA LEU A 90 -6.38 1.29 -0.30
C LEU A 90 -5.77 2.65 -0.66
N GLN A 91 -5.71 3.60 0.29
CA GLN A 91 -5.09 4.91 0.05
C GLN A 91 -3.56 4.89 -0.03
N ASN A 92 -2.92 3.83 0.47
CA ASN A 92 -1.47 3.66 0.45
C ASN A 92 -1.02 2.72 -0.68
N ALA A 93 -1.95 2.22 -1.49
CA ALA A 93 -1.66 1.37 -2.63
C ALA A 93 -1.94 2.12 -3.95
N VAL A 94 -1.01 2.03 -4.89
CA VAL A 94 -1.15 2.55 -6.25
C VAL A 94 -0.87 1.41 -7.21
N LEU A 95 -1.88 1.05 -8.00
CA LEU A 95 -1.73 0.12 -9.11
C LEU A 95 -0.95 0.81 -10.22
N ILE A 96 0.15 0.19 -10.63
CA ILE A 96 0.82 0.47 -11.89
C ILE A 96 0.43 -0.64 -12.85
N HIS A 97 -0.12 -0.28 -14.00
CA HIS A 97 -0.62 -1.22 -14.99
C HIS A 97 0.01 -1.01 -16.37
N ASP A 98 -0.04 -2.05 -17.19
CA ASP A 98 0.19 -1.97 -18.63
C ASP A 98 -1.13 -2.34 -19.31
N ASN A 99 -1.78 -1.36 -19.94
CA ASN A 99 -3.08 -1.52 -20.58
C ASN A 99 -4.10 -2.31 -19.72
N GLY A 100 -4.35 -1.85 -18.49
CA GLY A 100 -5.27 -2.51 -17.55
C GLY A 100 -4.68 -3.69 -16.79
N ARG A 101 -3.62 -4.35 -17.27
CA ARG A 101 -3.01 -5.50 -16.61
C ARG A 101 -2.09 -5.11 -15.44
N PRO A 102 -2.25 -5.67 -14.22
CA PRO A 102 -1.43 -5.31 -13.08
C PRO A 102 0.05 -5.63 -13.30
N GLN A 103 0.93 -4.64 -13.13
CA GLN A 103 2.39 -4.82 -13.22
C GLN A 103 3.04 -4.70 -11.85
N GLN A 104 2.62 -3.71 -11.06
CA GLN A 104 3.13 -3.47 -9.72
C GLN A 104 2.03 -2.89 -8.83
N LEU A 105 2.12 -3.17 -7.53
CA LEU A 105 1.35 -2.45 -6.53
C LEU A 105 2.30 -1.65 -5.65
N LEU A 106 2.43 -0.36 -5.96
CA LEU A 106 3.31 0.54 -5.23
C LEU A 106 2.68 0.89 -3.88
N LEU A 107 3.40 0.57 -2.81
CA LEU A 107 3.05 0.98 -1.46
C LEU A 107 3.71 2.32 -1.13
N ARG A 108 2.93 3.25 -0.58
CA ARG A 108 3.40 4.57 -0.15
C ARG A 108 3.14 4.78 1.33
N ASP A 109 3.71 5.89 1.80
CA ASP A 109 3.62 6.43 3.15
C ASP A 109 4.37 5.65 4.25
N PHE A 110 5.57 6.14 4.56
CA PHE A 110 6.44 5.53 5.57
C PHE A 110 6.15 6.04 6.99
N GLU A 111 5.35 7.10 7.16
CA GLU A 111 4.96 7.57 8.49
C GLU A 111 4.21 6.49 9.27
N GLY A 112 3.38 5.72 8.57
CA GLY A 112 2.64 4.60 9.13
C GLY A 112 3.50 3.38 9.46
N VAL A 113 4.71 3.24 8.92
CA VAL A 113 5.50 2.00 9.05
C VAL A 113 5.94 1.77 10.49
N LYS A 114 5.80 0.52 10.96
CA LYS A 114 6.27 0.08 12.27
C LYS A 114 7.28 -1.06 12.11
N LEU A 115 8.02 -1.32 13.17
CA LEU A 115 9.02 -2.36 13.27
C LEU A 115 8.68 -3.24 14.46
N THR A 116 8.70 -4.56 14.26
CA THR A 116 8.48 -5.50 15.36
C THR A 116 9.62 -5.44 16.37
N ASP A 117 9.27 -5.56 17.64
CA ASP A 117 10.19 -5.62 18.78
C ASP A 117 11.20 -6.77 18.68
N GLU A 118 10.77 -7.92 18.18
CA GLU A 118 11.58 -9.13 18.08
C GLU A 118 12.53 -9.17 16.86
N LEU A 119 12.25 -8.42 15.79
CA LEU A 119 13.01 -8.51 14.53
C LEU A 119 13.27 -7.14 13.90
N GLY A 120 12.22 -6.41 13.49
CA GLY A 120 12.38 -5.21 12.66
C GLY A 120 13.22 -4.12 13.32
N ILE A 121 13.07 -3.92 14.63
CA ILE A 121 13.80 -2.87 15.34
C ILE A 121 15.32 -3.10 15.36
N LYS A 122 15.76 -4.36 15.20
CA LYS A 122 17.19 -4.74 15.18
C LYS A 122 17.92 -4.24 13.93
N ALA A 123 17.18 -3.91 12.86
CA ALA A 123 17.76 -3.35 11.65
C ALA A 123 18.24 -1.89 11.83
N ILE A 124 17.78 -1.19 12.87
CA ILE A 124 18.22 0.19 13.14
C ILE A 124 19.52 0.17 13.94
N GLN A 125 20.63 0.45 13.25
CA GLN A 125 21.98 0.45 13.83
C GLN A 125 22.41 1.80 14.41
N VAL A 126 21.60 2.85 14.22
CA VAL A 126 21.87 4.20 14.72
C VAL A 126 21.22 4.43 16.08
N GLY A 127 21.83 5.28 16.91
CA GLY A 127 21.23 5.72 18.17
C GLY A 127 19.96 6.52 17.91
N LEU A 128 18.80 5.97 18.27
CA LEU A 128 17.52 6.66 18.19
C LEU A 128 17.17 7.34 19.52
N HIS A 129 16.65 8.56 19.45
CA HIS A 129 15.99 9.17 20.60
C HIS A 129 14.86 8.25 21.10
N PRO A 130 14.67 8.05 22.42
CA PRO A 130 13.71 7.08 22.96
C PRO A 130 12.30 7.24 22.41
N ARG A 131 11.84 8.48 22.20
CA ARG A 131 10.52 8.78 21.64
C ARG A 131 10.37 8.34 20.18
N ILE A 132 11.42 8.44 19.36
CA ILE A 132 11.41 7.98 17.97
C ILE A 132 11.35 6.45 17.95
N ARG A 133 12.18 5.81 18.78
CA ARG A 133 12.18 4.35 18.94
C ARG A 133 10.78 3.85 19.35
N GLN A 134 10.16 4.50 20.32
CA GLN A 134 8.81 4.17 20.78
C GLN A 134 7.76 4.33 19.66
N SER A 135 7.87 5.37 18.82
CA SER A 135 6.92 5.59 17.71
C SER A 135 7.01 4.51 16.62
N LEU A 136 8.20 3.93 16.41
CA LEU A 136 8.43 2.87 15.42
C LEU A 136 8.04 1.48 15.93
N LEU A 137 8.05 1.25 17.25
CA LEU A 137 7.95 -0.08 17.84
C LEU A 137 6.52 -0.59 17.93
N TYR A 138 6.29 -1.79 17.40
CA TYR A 138 5.09 -2.61 17.60
C TYR A 138 5.49 -3.97 18.18
N THR A 139 4.60 -4.59 18.97
CA THR A 139 4.70 -6.03 19.19
C THR A 139 4.41 -6.78 17.90
N ARG A 140 4.90 -8.02 17.76
CA ARG A 140 4.55 -8.86 16.61
C ARG A 140 3.04 -8.97 16.39
N GLU A 141 2.27 -9.14 17.46
CA GLU A 141 0.81 -9.25 17.43
C GLU A 141 0.14 -7.96 16.92
N GLN A 142 0.55 -6.78 17.42
CA GLN A 142 0.06 -5.50 16.92
C GLN A 142 0.33 -5.34 15.42
N GLY A 143 1.52 -5.74 14.97
CA GLY A 143 1.89 -5.74 13.56
C GLY A 143 1.00 -6.63 12.72
N TRP A 144 0.76 -7.86 13.18
CA TRP A 144 -0.07 -8.83 12.48
C TRP A 144 -1.54 -8.40 12.39
N ASN A 145 -2.10 -7.86 13.48
CA ASN A 145 -3.48 -7.37 13.51
C ASN A 145 -3.69 -6.26 12.48
N ARG A 146 -2.76 -5.30 12.38
CA ARG A 146 -2.83 -4.23 11.39
C ARG A 146 -2.68 -4.74 9.96
N ILE A 147 -1.71 -5.60 9.70
CA ILE A 147 -1.49 -6.18 8.37
C ILE A 147 -2.73 -6.95 7.91
N THR A 148 -3.30 -7.80 8.77
CA THR A 148 -4.47 -8.60 8.43
C THR A 148 -5.67 -7.72 8.10
N TYR A 149 -5.94 -6.71 8.94
CA TYR A 149 -7.02 -5.75 8.67
C TYR A 149 -6.80 -4.99 7.35
N CYS A 150 -5.60 -4.43 7.15
CA CYS A 150 -5.32 -3.65 5.95
C CYS A 150 -5.38 -4.50 4.67
N LEU A 151 -4.90 -5.74 4.71
CA LEU A 151 -4.87 -6.61 3.54
C LEU A 151 -6.25 -7.20 3.20
N LEU A 152 -6.95 -7.77 4.18
CA LEU A 152 -8.09 -8.67 3.94
C LEU A 152 -9.46 -8.04 4.20
N ILE A 153 -9.49 -6.85 4.83
CA ILE A 153 -10.74 -6.17 5.17
C ILE A 153 -10.79 -4.81 4.47
N ASN A 154 -9.66 -4.09 4.43
CA ASN A 154 -9.61 -2.76 3.83
C ASN A 154 -9.29 -2.79 2.33
N ASN A 155 -8.47 -3.74 1.84
CA ASN A 155 -7.93 -3.72 0.48
C ASN A 155 -8.53 -4.80 -0.43
N LEU A 156 -8.29 -6.08 -0.12
CA LEU A 156 -8.97 -7.22 -0.75
C LEU A 156 -10.35 -7.39 -0.12
#